data_AF-A0A0C9TUZ0-F1
#
_entry.id   AF-A0A0C9TUZ0-F1
#
_cell.length_a   1.000
_cell.length_b   1.000
_cell.length_c   1.000
_cell.angle_alpha   90.00
_cell.angle_beta   90.00
_cell.angle_gamma   90.00
#
_symmetry.space_group_name_H-M   'P 1'
#
loop_
_entity.id
_entity.type
_entity.pdbx_description
1 polymer ?
#
loop_
_entity_poly.entity_id
_entity_poly.type
_entity_poly.pdbx_seq_one_letter_code
_entity_poly.pdbx_strand_id
1 'polypeptide(L)'
;MSLYSTTARQRLPPEVTDQIIDHLHGDTNALKKCNFVCRDWRPAARYHLFHEVKLSGKRSNSLAVLLHGQLSPLSTSICILNVSEIASNIYTSSSALDKAFPTLASSLPAVHTLRLSNVNVSYLSPASVYSLIHGFQSVKTLHMTSVIFHRFEDFTQLIRGHELQELKLRNVWWESEESESDAFRHSPSQNSISRKSTPCRVILHDVSHRISSWLASGTCPLNIVDLDYCTTLDYNLTSLETLLSGIGANLRNLTLNLHPMTHPLLVTEGVQCPQLLSLSPNLKSLAFAGIVLIPPLSKGYEWIVKFLEQVSTDQVEVVSFYILCNQLPALDHFPWKNIAPILSSPIYKRLRKVVFHHKGDAGHRVKSMIEQHLSLLLSGSVGLDFISTY
;
A
#
# COMPACT_ATOMS: atom_id res chain seq x y z
N MET A 1 -36.23 61.03 -4.35
CA MET A 1 -34.77 60.91 -4.10
C MET A 1 -34.60 60.60 -2.62
N SER A 2 -34.06 59.48 -2.15
CA SER A 2 -32.98 58.66 -2.70
C SER A 2 -33.22 57.17 -2.42
N LEU A 3 -33.00 56.35 -3.45
CA LEU A 3 -32.82 54.91 -3.39
C LEU A 3 -31.38 54.64 -2.91
N TYR A 4 -31.21 54.01 -1.75
CA TYR A 4 -29.96 53.28 -1.45
C TYR A 4 -30.30 51.85 -1.05
N SER A 5 -30.33 51.04 -2.10
CA SER A 5 -30.12 49.60 -2.10
C SER A 5 -29.13 49.18 -1.02
N THR A 6 -29.61 48.45 -0.02
CA THR A 6 -28.76 47.65 0.85
C THR A 6 -28.07 46.63 -0.05
N THR A 7 -26.81 46.84 -0.39
CA THR A 7 -26.01 45.86 -1.13
C THR A 7 -25.97 44.59 -0.29
N ALA A 8 -26.80 43.61 -0.66
CA ALA A 8 -26.71 42.26 -0.12
C ALA A 8 -25.25 41.82 -0.35
N ARG A 9 -24.47 41.70 0.73
CA ARG A 9 -23.11 41.14 0.66
C ARG A 9 -23.24 39.82 -0.08
N GLN A 10 -22.74 39.76 -1.31
CA GLN A 10 -22.62 38.52 -2.06
C GLN A 10 -21.66 37.62 -1.28
N ARG A 11 -22.22 36.79 -0.41
CA ARG A 11 -21.47 35.75 0.29
C ARG A 11 -21.39 34.58 -0.67
N LEU A 12 -20.18 34.07 -0.88
CA LEU A 12 -20.00 32.80 -1.56
C LEU A 12 -20.81 31.74 -0.81
N PRO A 13 -21.49 30.82 -1.52
CA PRO A 13 -22.09 29.66 -0.89
C PRO A 13 -21.05 28.88 -0.05
N PRO A 14 -21.44 28.29 1.09
CA PRO A 14 -20.55 27.49 1.92
C PRO A 14 -19.84 26.38 1.13
N GLU A 15 -20.54 25.74 0.19
CA GLU A 15 -20.00 24.65 -0.63
C GLU A 15 -18.85 25.14 -1.52
N VAL A 16 -18.98 26.35 -2.08
CA VAL A 16 -17.93 26.98 -2.91
C VAL A 16 -16.74 27.37 -2.03
N THR A 17 -17.01 27.84 -0.82
CA THR A 17 -15.98 28.19 0.16
C THR A 17 -15.19 26.95 0.58
N ASP A 18 -15.88 25.85 0.85
CA ASP A 18 -15.27 24.57 1.25
C ASP A 18 -14.39 24.03 0.11
N GLN A 19 -14.86 24.06 -1.15
CA GLN A 19 -14.06 23.69 -2.31
C GLN A 19 -12.79 24.55 -2.46
N ILE A 20 -12.87 25.86 -2.20
CA ILE A 20 -11.68 26.74 -2.20
C ILE A 20 -10.69 26.30 -1.12
N ILE A 21 -11.16 26.00 0.09
CA ILE A 21 -10.31 25.53 1.19
C ILE A 21 -9.76 24.12 0.90
N ASP A 22 -10.52 23.26 0.22
CA ASP A 22 -10.09 21.91 -0.17
C ASP A 22 -8.86 21.94 -1.08
N HIS A 23 -8.71 22.96 -1.93
CA HIS A 23 -7.50 23.14 -2.73
C HIS A 23 -6.24 23.46 -1.89
N LEU A 24 -6.40 23.82 -0.61
CA LEU A 24 -5.30 24.10 0.32
C LEU A 24 -4.86 22.88 1.14
N HIS A 25 -5.37 21.67 0.87
CA HIS A 25 -5.07 20.44 1.63
C HIS A 25 -3.56 20.17 1.86
N GLY A 26 -2.69 20.62 0.94
CA GLY A 26 -1.24 20.51 1.06
C GLY A 26 -0.54 21.67 1.79
N ASP A 27 -1.19 22.81 1.99
CA ASP A 27 -0.62 24.00 2.63
C ASP A 27 -1.17 24.19 4.04
N THR A 28 -0.51 23.54 5.00
CA THR A 28 -0.83 23.65 6.44
C THR A 28 -0.82 25.10 6.94
N ASN A 29 0.02 25.98 6.39
CA ASN A 29 0.09 27.37 6.85
C ASN A 29 -1.09 28.18 6.34
N ALA A 30 -1.49 28.00 5.08
CA ALA A 30 -2.71 28.60 4.53
C ALA A 30 -3.96 28.10 5.27
N LEU A 31 -4.05 26.79 5.55
CA LEU A 31 -5.16 26.21 6.32
C LEU A 31 -5.25 26.76 7.74
N LYS A 32 -4.12 26.94 8.44
CA LYS A 32 -4.09 27.60 9.75
C LYS A 32 -4.64 29.01 9.68
N LYS A 33 -4.28 29.79 8.66
CA LYS A 33 -4.83 31.14 8.44
C LYS A 33 -6.34 31.07 8.19
N CYS A 34 -6.80 30.17 7.33
CA CYS A 34 -8.23 29.97 7.02
C CYS A 34 -9.07 29.66 8.26
N ASN A 35 -8.55 28.83 9.17
CA ASN A 35 -9.19 28.51 10.46
C ASN A 35 -9.42 29.74 11.36
N PHE A 36 -8.71 30.86 11.14
CA PHE A 36 -8.88 32.10 11.90
C PHE A 36 -9.67 33.19 11.15
N VAL A 37 -10.04 33.00 9.88
CA VAL A 37 -10.75 34.01 9.07
C VAL A 37 -12.17 34.27 9.59
N CYS A 38 -13.01 33.23 9.63
CA CYS A 38 -14.38 33.34 10.15
C CYS A 38 -14.86 31.99 10.70
N ARG A 39 -16.05 31.95 11.32
CA ARG A 39 -16.61 30.70 11.87
C ARG A 39 -16.95 29.68 10.78
N ASP A 40 -17.41 30.15 9.62
CA ASP A 40 -17.89 29.31 8.53
C ASP A 40 -16.75 28.55 7.84
N TRP A 41 -15.52 29.09 7.85
CA TRP A 41 -14.33 28.46 7.25
C TRP A 41 -13.68 27.42 8.18
N ARG A 42 -14.01 27.44 9.47
CA ARG A 42 -13.37 26.59 10.47
C ARG A 42 -13.59 25.09 10.22
N PRO A 43 -14.81 24.60 9.89
CA PRO A 43 -15.02 23.17 9.67
C PRO A 43 -14.13 22.61 8.57
N ALA A 44 -14.14 23.22 7.38
CA ALA A 44 -13.30 22.80 6.25
C ALA A 44 -11.80 22.92 6.58
N ALA A 45 -11.36 24.04 7.15
CA ALA A 45 -9.95 24.20 7.51
C ALA A 45 -9.50 23.18 8.57
N ARG A 46 -10.33 22.91 9.58
CA ARG A 46 -10.03 21.93 10.64
C ARG A 46 -10.05 20.50 10.14
N TYR A 47 -10.95 20.17 9.22
CA TYR A 47 -10.98 18.87 8.58
C TYR A 47 -9.58 18.56 8.01
N HIS A 48 -9.04 19.42 7.14
CA HIS A 48 -7.69 19.20 6.58
C HIS A 48 -6.56 19.27 7.60
N LEU A 49 -6.65 20.15 8.62
CA LEU A 49 -5.61 20.29 9.64
C LEU A 49 -5.51 19.09 10.60
N PHE A 50 -6.62 18.39 10.84
CA PHE A 50 -6.69 17.32 11.84
C PHE A 50 -7.01 15.94 11.25
N HIS A 51 -7.23 15.84 9.93
CA HIS A 51 -7.52 14.57 9.25
C HIS A 51 -6.43 13.51 9.49
N GLU A 52 -5.15 13.92 9.40
CA GLU A 52 -4.00 13.09 9.71
C GLU A 52 -3.24 13.62 10.94
N VAL A 53 -3.07 12.76 11.94
CA VAL A 53 -2.31 13.07 13.15
C VAL A 53 -1.06 12.21 13.22
N LYS A 54 0.10 12.88 13.36
CA LYS A 54 1.42 12.25 13.46
C LYS A 54 1.93 12.32 14.89
N LEU A 55 2.00 11.16 15.54
CA LEU A 55 2.55 10.97 16.87
C LEU A 55 3.98 10.48 16.78
N SER A 56 4.89 11.29 17.32
CA SER A 56 6.29 10.93 17.48
C SER A 56 6.67 10.97 18.96
N GLY A 57 7.12 9.86 19.54
CA GLY A 57 7.65 9.72 20.92
C GLY A 57 7.15 10.75 21.94
N LYS A 58 7.79 11.93 22.03
CA LYS A 58 7.45 12.98 23.00
C LYS A 58 6.05 13.60 22.85
N ARG A 59 5.42 13.52 21.68
CA ARG A 59 4.14 14.20 21.36
C ARG A 59 2.89 13.37 21.65
N SER A 60 3.03 12.07 21.90
CA SER A 60 1.89 11.16 22.14
C SER A 60 1.14 11.50 23.43
N ASN A 61 1.87 11.80 24.51
CA ASN A 61 1.27 12.19 25.78
C ASN A 61 0.51 13.52 25.68
N SER A 62 1.03 14.50 24.92
CA SER A 62 0.36 15.78 24.73
C SER A 62 -0.98 15.62 24.03
N LEU A 63 -1.07 14.76 23.00
CA LEU A 63 -2.34 14.50 22.33
C LEU A 63 -3.32 13.76 23.24
N ALA A 64 -2.86 12.75 23.98
CA ALA A 64 -3.71 12.01 24.93
C ALA A 64 -4.34 12.95 25.97
N VAL A 65 -3.55 13.89 26.52
CA VAL A 65 -4.04 14.93 27.44
C VAL A 65 -5.02 15.89 26.75
N LEU A 66 -4.77 16.28 25.51
CA LEU A 66 -5.64 17.17 24.75
C LEU A 66 -6.99 16.52 24.42
N LEU A 67 -7.02 15.21 24.15
CA LEU A 67 -8.24 14.45 23.83
C LEU A 67 -9.14 14.23 25.05
N HIS A 68 -8.57 14.05 26.25
CA HIS A 68 -9.32 14.02 27.51
C HIS A 68 -9.88 15.40 27.92
N GLY A 69 -9.46 16.49 27.25
CA GLY A 69 -9.84 17.86 27.54
C GLY A 69 -10.88 18.46 26.58
N GLN A 70 -10.80 19.78 26.36
CA GLN A 70 -11.79 20.60 25.63
C GLN A 70 -11.86 20.37 24.10
N LEU A 71 -11.13 19.39 23.55
CA LEU A 71 -11.00 19.14 22.11
C LEU A 71 -11.74 17.88 21.62
N SER A 72 -12.67 17.35 22.40
CA SER A 72 -13.56 16.23 22.03
C SER A 72 -14.17 16.32 20.61
N PRO A 73 -14.58 17.48 20.07
CA PRO A 73 -15.11 17.53 18.70
C PRO A 73 -14.07 17.18 17.62
N LEU A 74 -12.78 17.43 17.87
CA LEU A 74 -11.71 17.13 16.91
C LEU A 74 -11.44 15.64 16.77
N SER A 75 -11.80 14.83 17.76
CA SER A 75 -11.52 13.40 17.73
C SER A 75 -12.25 12.66 16.61
N THR A 76 -13.42 13.18 16.23
CA THR A 76 -14.22 12.69 15.10
C THR A 76 -13.66 13.09 13.74
N SER A 77 -12.79 14.10 13.69
CA SER A 77 -12.13 14.56 12.46
C SER A 77 -10.82 13.82 12.18
N ILE A 78 -10.28 13.09 13.16
CA ILE A 78 -9.02 12.34 13.02
C ILE A 78 -9.33 10.99 12.40
N CYS A 79 -8.90 10.81 11.15
CA CYS A 79 -9.17 9.63 10.35
C CYS A 79 -7.92 8.79 10.08
N ILE A 80 -6.75 9.44 10.07
CA ILE A 80 -5.45 8.80 9.87
C ILE A 80 -4.60 9.03 11.12
N LEU A 81 -4.23 7.96 11.79
CA LEU A 81 -3.29 7.99 12.90
C LEU A 81 -1.95 7.41 12.46
N ASN A 82 -0.90 8.22 12.51
CA ASN A 82 0.46 7.81 12.24
C ASN A 82 1.26 7.82 13.54
N VAL A 83 1.68 6.65 13.98
CA VAL A 83 2.51 6.46 15.16
C VAL A 83 3.91 6.07 14.69
N SER A 84 4.87 6.92 15.01
CA SER A 84 6.27 6.69 14.68
C SER A 84 7.17 6.87 15.90
N GLU A 85 8.17 6.03 16.06
CA GLU A 85 9.31 6.38 16.91
C GLU A 85 10.52 6.81 16.09
N ILE A 86 11.51 7.37 16.78
CA ILE A 86 12.83 7.59 16.22
C ILE A 86 13.48 6.21 16.12
N ALA A 87 14.08 5.87 14.97
CA ALA A 87 14.64 4.54 14.73
C ALA A 87 15.67 4.10 15.80
N SER A 88 16.41 5.03 16.39
CA SER A 88 17.34 4.75 17.51
C SER A 88 16.65 4.22 18.77
N ASN A 89 15.34 4.47 18.91
CA ASN A 89 14.57 4.14 20.09
C ASN A 89 13.83 2.80 19.98
N ILE A 90 13.93 2.10 18.84
CA ILE A 90 13.32 0.77 18.65
C ILE A 90 13.80 -0.23 19.72
N TYR A 91 15.01 -0.05 20.24
CA TYR A 91 15.59 -0.87 21.32
C TYR A 91 15.44 -0.25 22.72
N THR A 92 14.61 0.78 22.87
CA THR A 92 14.35 1.44 24.15
C THR A 92 12.85 1.40 24.46
N SER A 93 12.48 1.07 25.70
CA SER A 93 11.08 1.11 26.11
C SER A 93 10.52 2.54 26.02
N SER A 94 9.59 2.76 25.09
CA SER A 94 8.93 4.05 24.90
C SER A 94 7.72 4.18 25.82
N SER A 95 8.00 4.58 27.07
CA SER A 95 6.95 4.83 28.07
C SER A 95 5.90 5.87 27.65
N ALA A 96 6.18 6.72 26.66
CA ALA A 96 5.25 7.74 26.18
C ALA A 96 4.21 7.21 25.18
N LEU A 97 4.57 6.23 24.34
CA LEU A 97 3.57 5.62 23.45
C LEU A 97 2.72 4.60 24.19
N ASP A 98 3.34 3.83 25.08
CA ASP A 98 2.65 2.87 25.93
C ASP A 98 1.53 3.55 26.77
N LYS A 99 1.79 4.72 27.35
CA LYS A 99 0.74 5.45 28.10
C LYS A 99 -0.36 6.03 27.21
N ALA A 100 -0.08 6.26 25.93
CA ALA A 100 -1.01 6.95 25.03
C ALA A 100 -2.00 6.01 24.35
N PHE A 101 -1.60 4.80 23.97
CA PHE A 101 -2.45 3.88 23.17
C PHE A 101 -3.85 3.65 23.75
N PRO A 102 -4.03 3.34 25.05
CA PRO A 102 -5.37 3.12 25.61
C PRO A 102 -6.28 4.35 25.51
N THR A 103 -5.71 5.54 25.72
CA THR A 103 -6.45 6.80 25.58
C THR A 103 -6.79 7.09 24.12
N LEU A 104 -5.84 6.91 23.21
CA LEU A 104 -6.05 7.19 21.79
C LEU A 104 -7.10 6.26 21.20
N ALA A 105 -7.03 4.96 21.51
CA ALA A 105 -7.92 3.98 20.95
C ALA A 105 -9.38 4.18 21.42
N SER A 106 -9.58 4.61 22.67
CA SER A 106 -10.92 4.95 23.19
C SER A 106 -11.45 6.30 22.69
N SER A 107 -10.55 7.24 22.35
CA SER A 107 -10.95 8.62 22.03
C SER A 107 -11.10 8.89 20.52
N LEU A 108 -10.56 8.04 19.65
CA LEU A 108 -10.48 8.28 18.20
C LEU A 108 -11.33 7.29 17.38
N PRO A 109 -12.68 7.39 17.43
CA PRO A 109 -13.57 6.41 16.80
C PRO A 109 -13.58 6.46 15.27
N ALA A 110 -13.15 7.56 14.67
CA ALA A 110 -13.17 7.77 13.22
C ALA A 110 -11.89 7.30 12.51
N VAL A 111 -10.90 6.78 13.23
CA VAL A 111 -9.63 6.34 12.66
C VAL A 111 -9.86 5.10 11.81
N HIS A 112 -9.73 5.26 10.49
CA HIS A 112 -9.81 4.16 9.53
C HIS A 112 -8.44 3.74 8.99
N THR A 113 -7.41 4.59 9.14
CA THR A 113 -6.04 4.27 8.73
C THR A 113 -5.11 4.39 9.92
N LEU A 114 -4.48 3.27 10.29
CA LEU A 114 -3.45 3.20 11.31
C LEU A 114 -2.10 2.92 10.63
N ARG A 115 -1.12 3.79 10.87
CA ARG A 115 0.26 3.61 10.40
C ARG A 115 1.19 3.48 11.59
N LEU A 116 1.97 2.41 11.64
CA LEU A 116 2.99 2.17 12.66
C LEU A 116 4.36 2.18 11.97
N SER A 117 5.30 2.98 12.47
CA SER A 117 6.65 3.09 11.91
C SER A 117 7.70 3.10 13.00
N ASN A 118 8.70 2.22 12.91
CA ASN A 118 9.76 2.12 13.93
C ASN A 118 9.19 1.84 15.34
N VAL A 119 8.13 1.03 15.46
CA VAL A 119 7.48 0.74 16.74
C VAL A 119 7.91 -0.65 17.22
N ASN A 120 8.39 -0.75 18.45
CA ASN A 120 8.62 -2.05 19.09
C ASN A 120 7.43 -2.39 20.00
N VAL A 121 6.54 -3.25 19.51
CA VAL A 121 5.36 -3.72 20.22
C VAL A 121 5.73 -4.60 21.43
N SER A 122 6.89 -5.27 21.41
CA SER A 122 7.39 -6.09 22.53
C SER A 122 7.63 -5.28 23.81
N TYR A 123 7.83 -3.97 23.68
CA TYR A 123 8.02 -3.06 24.82
C TYR A 123 6.75 -2.36 25.27
N LEU A 124 5.62 -2.62 24.63
CA LEU A 124 4.32 -2.10 25.06
C LEU A 124 3.75 -2.96 26.19
N SER A 125 3.03 -2.31 27.11
CA SER A 125 2.27 -3.02 28.13
C SER A 125 1.14 -3.85 27.50
N PRO A 126 0.66 -4.90 28.19
CA PRO A 126 -0.48 -5.68 27.72
C PRO A 126 -1.73 -4.85 27.42
N ALA A 127 -1.96 -3.76 28.18
CA ALA A 127 -3.08 -2.85 27.94
C ALA A 127 -2.97 -2.10 26.61
N SER A 128 -1.76 -1.70 26.23
CA SER A 128 -1.50 -1.02 24.95
C SER A 128 -1.60 -1.96 23.77
N VAL A 129 -1.08 -3.18 23.90
CA VAL A 129 -1.25 -4.24 22.90
C VAL A 129 -2.74 -4.55 22.71
N TYR A 130 -3.48 -4.72 23.81
CA TYR A 130 -4.93 -4.90 23.76
C TYR A 130 -5.64 -3.74 23.05
N SER A 131 -5.22 -2.49 23.32
CA SER A 131 -5.79 -1.30 22.68
C SER A 131 -5.50 -1.23 21.18
N LEU A 132 -4.31 -1.67 20.75
CA LEU A 132 -3.96 -1.79 19.32
C LEU A 132 -4.82 -2.84 18.60
N ILE A 133 -5.09 -3.97 19.25
CA ILE A 133 -5.87 -5.07 18.68
C ILE A 133 -7.37 -4.75 18.69
N HIS A 134 -7.89 -4.21 19.78
CA HIS A 134 -9.33 -4.11 20.03
C HIS A 134 -9.87 -2.69 20.18
N GLY A 135 -9.03 -1.67 20.26
CA GLY A 135 -9.51 -0.30 20.50
C GLY A 135 -9.87 0.44 19.21
N PHE A 136 -9.11 0.26 18.13
CA PHE A 136 -9.32 0.99 16.87
C PHE A 136 -10.29 0.28 15.91
N GLN A 137 -11.54 0.11 16.32
CA GLN A 137 -12.55 -0.72 15.63
C GLN A 137 -12.88 -0.30 14.19
N SER A 138 -12.65 0.97 13.82
CA SER A 138 -12.95 1.49 12.48
C SER A 138 -11.81 1.28 11.47
N VAL A 139 -10.68 0.71 11.89
CA VAL A 139 -9.48 0.56 11.05
C VAL A 139 -9.73 -0.41 9.91
N LYS A 140 -9.53 0.09 8.70
CA LYS A 140 -9.61 -0.64 7.43
C LYS A 140 -8.27 -0.68 6.71
N THR A 141 -7.37 0.25 7.02
CA THR A 141 -6.04 0.32 6.43
C THR A 141 -4.99 0.25 7.52
N LEU A 142 -4.15 -0.78 7.50
CA LEU A 142 -3.05 -0.95 8.44
C LEU A 142 -1.72 -0.96 7.70
N HIS A 143 -0.86 0.01 7.99
CA HIS A 143 0.49 0.07 7.44
C HIS A 143 1.52 -0.10 8.55
N MET A 144 2.44 -1.04 8.37
CA MET A 144 3.53 -1.30 9.31
C MET A 144 4.86 -1.23 8.58
N THR A 145 5.78 -0.42 9.10
CA THR A 145 7.14 -0.28 8.58
C THR A 145 8.14 -0.36 9.72
N SER A 146 9.06 -1.31 9.69
CA SER A 146 10.05 -1.49 10.76
C SER A 146 9.37 -1.65 12.12
N VAL A 147 8.49 -2.64 12.23
CA VAL A 147 7.74 -2.95 13.46
C VAL A 147 8.22 -4.29 14.01
N ILE A 148 8.48 -4.31 15.33
CA ILE A 148 8.92 -5.51 16.05
C ILE A 148 7.78 -5.99 16.93
N PHE A 149 7.50 -7.29 16.91
CA PHE A 149 6.60 -7.96 17.84
C PHE A 149 7.37 -8.86 18.80
N HIS A 150 6.78 -9.22 19.93
CA HIS A 150 7.41 -10.21 20.80
C HIS A 150 7.29 -11.60 20.14
N ARG A 151 6.08 -11.93 19.69
CA ARG A 151 5.75 -13.18 19.00
C ARG A 151 5.01 -12.94 17.68
N PHE A 152 5.04 -13.94 16.82
CA PHE A 152 4.29 -13.94 15.56
C PHE A 152 2.78 -13.88 15.81
N GLU A 153 2.32 -14.51 16.89
CA GLU A 153 0.92 -14.57 17.29
C GLU A 153 0.36 -13.17 17.56
N ASP A 154 1.12 -12.28 18.19
CA ASP A 154 0.72 -10.89 18.46
C ASP A 154 0.43 -10.14 17.16
N PHE A 155 1.28 -10.34 16.15
CA PHE A 155 1.06 -9.82 14.80
C PHE A 155 -0.24 -10.38 14.19
N THR A 156 -0.45 -11.70 14.25
CA THR A 156 -1.68 -12.29 13.68
C THR A 156 -2.94 -11.84 14.40
N GLN A 157 -2.89 -11.63 15.71
CA GLN A 157 -4.02 -11.12 16.49
C GLN A 157 -4.33 -9.68 16.14
N LEU A 158 -3.31 -8.84 15.92
CA LEU A 158 -3.50 -7.49 15.43
C LEU A 158 -4.25 -7.49 14.10
N ILE A 159 -3.88 -8.35 13.15
CA ILE A 159 -4.60 -8.44 11.86
C ILE A 159 -6.04 -8.94 12.05
N ARG A 160 -6.27 -9.93 12.93
CA ARG A 160 -7.62 -10.48 13.21
C ARG A 160 -8.55 -9.50 13.94
N GLY A 161 -7.97 -8.55 14.67
CA GLY A 161 -8.71 -7.50 15.38
C GLY A 161 -9.46 -6.54 14.45
N HIS A 162 -9.05 -6.45 13.17
CA HIS A 162 -9.51 -5.43 12.24
C HIS A 162 -10.12 -6.02 10.95
N GLU A 163 -11.17 -5.39 10.41
CA GLU A 163 -11.75 -5.75 9.12
C GLU A 163 -11.03 -5.02 7.98
N LEU A 164 -9.80 -5.46 7.70
CA LEU A 164 -8.90 -4.76 6.78
C LEU A 164 -9.36 -4.85 5.32
N GLN A 165 -9.25 -3.72 4.65
CA GLN A 165 -9.34 -3.54 3.20
C GLN A 165 -7.96 -3.30 2.58
N GLU A 166 -7.00 -2.80 3.36
CA GLU A 166 -5.61 -2.69 2.92
C GLU A 166 -4.63 -3.01 4.06
N LEU A 167 -3.66 -3.88 3.77
CA LEU A 167 -2.54 -4.20 4.65
C LEU A 167 -1.23 -3.91 3.93
N LYS A 168 -0.38 -3.06 4.50
CA LYS A 168 0.97 -2.80 3.98
C LYS A 168 2.01 -3.20 5.01
N LEU A 169 2.92 -4.07 4.64
CA LEU A 169 3.99 -4.58 5.48
C LEU A 169 5.34 -4.24 4.87
N ARG A 170 6.22 -3.65 5.66
CA ARG A 170 7.62 -3.47 5.31
C ARG A 170 8.50 -3.78 6.50
N ASN A 171 9.44 -4.71 6.36
CA ASN A 171 10.43 -5.01 7.39
C ASN A 171 9.74 -5.21 8.76
N VAL A 172 8.90 -6.24 8.87
CA VAL A 172 8.19 -6.60 10.11
C VAL A 172 8.77 -7.90 10.63
N TRP A 173 9.16 -7.94 11.91
CA TRP A 173 9.82 -9.09 12.53
C TRP A 173 9.39 -9.30 13.98
N TRP A 174 9.87 -10.37 14.60
CA TRP A 174 9.57 -10.74 15.99
C TRP A 174 10.85 -11.15 16.73
N GLU A 175 10.86 -10.98 18.06
CA GLU A 175 12.02 -11.30 18.90
C GLU A 175 12.19 -12.80 19.14
N SER A 176 11.08 -13.52 19.37
CA SER A 176 11.11 -14.94 19.67
C SER A 176 10.93 -15.76 18.39
N GLU A 177 12.03 -16.33 17.88
CA GLU A 177 11.98 -17.43 16.93
C GLU A 177 11.59 -18.72 17.66
N GLU A 178 10.30 -18.87 17.99
CA GLU A 178 9.78 -20.19 18.33
C GLU A 178 9.97 -21.11 17.12
N SER A 179 10.56 -22.29 17.35
CA SER A 179 10.84 -23.29 16.32
C SER A 179 9.57 -23.60 15.51
N GLU A 180 9.70 -23.62 14.17
CA GLU A 180 8.58 -23.80 13.21
C GLU A 180 7.69 -25.02 13.50
N SER A 181 8.19 -25.99 14.27
CA SER A 181 7.49 -27.20 14.70
C SER A 181 6.37 -26.99 15.74
N ASP A 182 6.41 -25.93 16.56
CA ASP A 182 5.46 -25.75 17.67
C ASP A 182 4.28 -24.83 17.32
N ALA A 183 4.45 -23.90 16.38
CA ALA A 183 3.43 -22.92 16.00
C ALA A 183 2.18 -23.54 15.33
N PHE A 184 2.33 -24.69 14.66
CA PHE A 184 1.19 -25.41 14.06
C PHE A 184 0.42 -26.30 15.05
N ARG A 185 0.95 -26.55 16.26
CA ARG A 185 0.35 -27.48 17.23
C ARG A 185 -0.61 -26.82 18.21
N HIS A 186 -0.52 -25.50 18.38
CA HIS A 186 -1.37 -24.74 19.29
C HIS A 186 -2.28 -23.77 18.54
N SER A 187 -3.19 -24.29 17.71
CA SER A 187 -4.35 -23.52 17.26
C SER A 187 -5.46 -23.64 18.30
N PRO A 188 -5.84 -22.57 19.03
CA PRO A 188 -7.08 -22.58 19.79
C PRO A 188 -8.24 -22.74 18.79
N SER A 189 -9.19 -23.58 19.18
CA SER A 189 -10.43 -23.92 18.49
C SER A 189 -10.95 -22.84 17.53
N GLN A 190 -11.13 -23.27 16.28
CA GLN A 190 -11.88 -22.62 15.22
C GLN A 190 -13.23 -22.11 15.73
N ASN A 191 -13.31 -20.81 16.03
CA ASN A 191 -14.56 -20.10 15.83
C ASN A 191 -14.52 -19.52 14.43
N SER A 192 -14.98 -20.35 13.48
CA SER A 192 -15.34 -19.97 12.12
C SER A 192 -16.51 -18.99 12.17
N ILE A 193 -16.24 -17.78 12.65
CA ILE A 193 -17.13 -16.66 12.38
C ILE A 193 -16.96 -16.41 10.89
N SER A 194 -17.95 -16.84 10.12
CA SER A 194 -18.16 -16.48 8.72
C SER A 194 -18.39 -14.97 8.65
N ARG A 195 -17.34 -14.18 8.91
CA ARG A 195 -17.33 -12.75 8.58
C ARG A 195 -17.38 -12.70 7.06
N LYS A 196 -18.31 -11.91 6.53
CA LYS A 196 -18.29 -11.51 5.12
C LYS A 196 -16.94 -10.84 4.88
N SER A 197 -15.97 -11.59 4.35
CA SER A 197 -14.60 -11.09 4.27
C SER A 197 -14.51 -10.07 3.14
N THR A 198 -14.28 -8.82 3.52
CA THR A 198 -14.12 -7.71 2.58
C THR A 198 -12.90 -7.95 1.71
N PRO A 199 -12.97 -7.68 0.39
CA PRO A 199 -11.80 -7.75 -0.47
C PRO A 199 -10.67 -6.88 0.08
N CYS A 200 -9.50 -7.47 0.23
CA CYS A 200 -8.35 -6.85 0.86
C CYS A 200 -7.18 -6.77 -0.13
N ARG A 201 -6.54 -5.59 -0.15
CA ARG A 201 -5.29 -5.34 -0.85
C ARG A 201 -4.12 -5.54 0.10
N VAL A 202 -3.15 -6.35 -0.29
CA VAL A 202 -1.97 -6.65 0.52
C VAL A 202 -0.72 -6.20 -0.22
N ILE A 203 0.10 -5.37 0.45
CA ILE A 203 1.34 -4.81 -0.08
C ILE A 203 2.48 -5.33 0.79
N LEU A 204 3.36 -6.14 0.22
CA LEU A 204 4.47 -6.78 0.90
C LEU A 204 5.78 -6.22 0.35
N HIS A 205 6.57 -5.59 1.22
CA HIS A 205 7.92 -5.12 0.91
C HIS A 205 8.94 -5.77 1.86
N ASP A 206 9.82 -6.61 1.33
CA ASP A 206 10.90 -7.24 2.11
C ASP A 206 10.36 -7.90 3.39
N VAL A 207 9.36 -8.77 3.23
CA VAL A 207 8.76 -9.55 4.33
C VAL A 207 9.40 -10.93 4.41
N SER A 208 9.36 -11.55 5.59
CA SER A 208 9.90 -12.89 5.82
C SER A 208 9.01 -13.99 5.22
N HIS A 209 9.60 -15.14 4.92
CA HIS A 209 8.88 -16.32 4.41
C HIS A 209 7.72 -16.73 5.32
N ARG A 210 7.87 -16.64 6.65
CA ARG A 210 6.81 -17.00 7.62
C ARG A 210 5.53 -16.15 7.43
N ILE A 211 5.66 -14.86 7.08
CA ILE A 211 4.50 -14.02 6.74
C ILE A 211 3.83 -14.55 5.47
N SER A 212 4.62 -14.83 4.42
CA SER A 212 4.11 -15.38 3.16
C SER A 212 3.40 -16.72 3.36
N SER A 213 3.97 -17.65 4.12
CA SER A 213 3.34 -18.94 4.44
C SER A 213 2.05 -18.80 5.24
N TRP A 214 2.00 -17.87 6.20
CA TRP A 214 0.78 -17.62 6.96
C TRP A 214 -0.32 -16.98 6.11
N LEU A 215 0.01 -16.00 5.25
CA LEU A 215 -0.97 -15.41 4.31
C LEU A 215 -1.49 -16.46 3.32
N ALA A 216 -0.63 -17.39 2.89
CA ALA A 216 -1.01 -18.53 2.06
C ALA A 216 -1.84 -19.59 2.82
N SER A 217 -1.74 -19.60 4.15
CA SER A 217 -2.43 -20.58 4.97
C SER A 217 -3.94 -20.30 5.02
N GLY A 218 -4.74 -21.35 5.20
CA GLY A 218 -6.17 -21.20 5.49
C GLY A 218 -6.49 -20.57 6.85
N THR A 219 -5.49 -20.10 7.61
CA THR A 219 -5.65 -19.48 8.94
C THR A 219 -5.64 -17.95 8.92
N CYS A 220 -5.28 -17.35 7.78
CA CYS A 220 -5.33 -15.91 7.59
C CYS A 220 -6.80 -15.45 7.42
N PRO A 221 -7.24 -14.39 8.12
CA PRO A 221 -8.63 -13.92 8.01
C PRO A 221 -8.91 -13.10 6.74
N LEU A 222 -7.87 -12.71 5.98
CA LEU A 222 -7.98 -11.76 4.88
C LEU A 222 -8.45 -12.42 3.59
N ASN A 223 -9.43 -11.80 2.92
CA ASN A 223 -9.79 -12.13 1.54
C ASN A 223 -8.90 -11.35 0.58
N ILE A 224 -7.70 -11.89 0.31
CA ILE A 224 -6.69 -11.22 -0.51
C ILE A 224 -7.08 -11.30 -1.99
N VAL A 225 -7.41 -10.16 -2.58
CA VAL A 225 -7.79 -10.06 -4.01
C VAL A 225 -6.80 -9.25 -4.83
N ASP A 226 -5.96 -8.46 -4.17
CA ASP A 226 -4.96 -7.58 -4.78
C ASP A 226 -3.65 -7.74 -4.00
N LEU A 227 -2.58 -8.11 -4.70
CA LEU A 227 -1.27 -8.33 -4.13
C LEU A 227 -0.25 -7.43 -4.83
N ASP A 228 0.47 -6.64 -4.05
CA ASP A 228 1.70 -5.96 -4.46
C ASP A 228 2.88 -6.61 -3.74
N TYR A 229 3.76 -7.26 -4.51
CA TYR A 229 4.88 -8.03 -3.99
C TYR A 229 6.20 -7.43 -4.44
N CYS A 230 6.96 -6.94 -3.47
CA CYS A 230 8.27 -6.36 -3.64
C CYS A 230 9.24 -7.02 -2.68
N THR A 231 10.36 -7.51 -3.18
CA THR A 231 11.34 -8.17 -2.31
C THR A 231 12.74 -8.06 -2.85
N THR A 232 13.70 -7.94 -1.94
CA THR A 232 15.14 -8.08 -2.13
C THR A 232 15.69 -9.29 -1.37
N LEU A 233 14.85 -9.96 -0.58
CA LEU A 233 15.23 -11.05 0.34
C LEU A 233 14.90 -12.44 -0.23
N ASP A 234 13.94 -12.54 -1.13
CA ASP A 234 13.41 -13.82 -1.65
C ASP A 234 14.12 -14.22 -2.95
N TYR A 235 15.43 -14.49 -2.87
CA TYR A 235 16.29 -14.73 -4.04
C TYR A 235 15.78 -15.83 -4.99
N ASN A 236 15.09 -16.84 -4.43
CA ASN A 236 14.58 -17.98 -5.18
C ASN A 236 13.08 -17.89 -5.52
N LEU A 237 12.41 -16.80 -5.14
CA LEU A 237 10.96 -16.61 -5.29
C LEU A 237 10.11 -17.70 -4.58
N THR A 238 10.69 -18.46 -3.65
CA THR A 238 10.01 -19.54 -2.91
C THR A 238 8.88 -18.99 -2.05
N SER A 239 9.09 -17.81 -1.47
CA SER A 239 8.06 -17.15 -0.65
C SER A 239 6.89 -16.68 -1.53
N LEU A 240 7.19 -16.16 -2.72
CA LEU A 240 6.18 -15.79 -3.72
C LEU A 240 5.40 -17.00 -4.23
N GLU A 241 6.08 -18.10 -4.55
CA GLU A 241 5.45 -19.36 -4.97
C GLU A 241 4.49 -19.90 -3.90
N THR A 242 4.98 -19.99 -2.66
CA THR A 242 4.17 -20.40 -1.51
C THR A 242 2.94 -19.52 -1.37
N LEU A 243 3.12 -18.20 -1.45
CA LEU A 243 2.03 -17.23 -1.36
C LEU A 243 0.98 -17.46 -2.46
N LEU A 244 1.39 -17.48 -3.73
CA LEU A 244 0.50 -17.66 -4.87
C LEU A 244 -0.18 -19.03 -4.87
N SER A 245 0.47 -20.07 -4.36
CA SER A 245 -0.16 -21.39 -4.23
C SER A 245 -1.38 -21.38 -3.28
N GLY A 246 -1.34 -20.56 -2.23
CA GLY A 246 -2.43 -20.42 -1.27
C GLY A 246 -3.52 -19.44 -1.69
N ILE A 247 -3.14 -18.29 -2.27
CA ILE A 247 -4.09 -17.18 -2.53
C ILE A 247 -4.40 -16.94 -4.01
N GLY A 248 -3.63 -17.53 -4.93
CA GLY A 248 -3.68 -17.22 -6.36
C GLY A 248 -5.05 -17.46 -7.01
N ALA A 249 -5.81 -18.45 -6.53
CA ALA A 249 -7.17 -18.70 -7.01
C ALA A 249 -8.14 -17.54 -6.75
N ASN A 250 -7.93 -16.75 -5.69
CA ASN A 250 -8.77 -15.60 -5.34
C ASN A 250 -8.24 -14.28 -5.93
N LEU A 251 -6.99 -14.27 -6.35
CA LEU A 251 -6.29 -13.08 -6.79
C LEU A 251 -6.86 -12.52 -8.10
N ARG A 252 -7.08 -11.20 -8.13
CA ARG A 252 -7.56 -10.46 -9.30
C ARG A 252 -6.52 -9.48 -9.82
N ASN A 253 -5.73 -8.90 -8.93
CA ASN A 253 -4.67 -7.97 -9.27
C ASN A 253 -3.34 -8.45 -8.69
N LEU A 254 -2.30 -8.44 -9.50
CA LEU A 254 -0.94 -8.80 -9.09
C LEU A 254 0.04 -7.74 -9.58
N THR A 255 0.79 -7.16 -8.66
CA THR A 255 1.93 -6.28 -8.95
C THR A 255 3.21 -6.97 -8.49
N LEU A 256 4.17 -7.12 -9.41
CA LEU A 256 5.49 -7.70 -9.15
C LEU A 256 6.55 -6.62 -9.28
N ASN A 257 7.25 -6.34 -8.17
CA ASN A 257 8.39 -5.45 -8.12
C ASN A 257 9.65 -6.27 -7.81
N LEU A 258 10.27 -6.81 -8.87
CA LEU A 258 11.43 -7.69 -8.79
C LEU A 258 12.57 -7.07 -9.61
N HIS A 259 13.67 -6.72 -8.95
CA HIS A 259 14.83 -6.13 -9.63
C HIS A 259 15.84 -7.20 -10.04
N PRO A 260 16.33 -7.21 -11.31
CA PRO A 260 17.27 -8.22 -11.81
C PRO A 260 18.55 -8.37 -10.97
N MET A 261 19.06 -7.26 -10.40
CA MET A 261 20.26 -7.31 -9.56
C MET A 261 20.08 -8.03 -8.22
N THR A 262 18.88 -8.06 -7.67
CA THR A 262 18.61 -8.71 -6.38
C THR A 262 18.16 -10.15 -6.55
N HIS A 263 17.84 -10.56 -7.78
CA HIS A 263 17.28 -11.87 -8.09
C HIS A 263 18.05 -12.53 -9.23
N PRO A 264 19.16 -13.23 -8.94
CA PRO A 264 19.99 -13.88 -9.96
C PRO A 264 19.19 -14.82 -10.87
N LEU A 265 18.19 -15.53 -10.33
CA LEU A 265 17.32 -16.43 -11.10
C LEU A 265 16.59 -15.76 -12.27
N LEU A 266 16.35 -14.44 -12.20
CA LEU A 266 15.67 -13.72 -13.28
C LEU A 266 16.59 -13.49 -14.49
N VAL A 267 17.91 -13.53 -14.29
CA VAL A 267 18.93 -13.18 -15.30
C VAL A 267 19.74 -14.40 -15.76
N THR A 268 19.82 -15.46 -14.95
CA THR A 268 20.58 -16.67 -15.30
C THR A 268 20.00 -17.36 -16.53
N GLU A 269 20.82 -17.51 -17.57
CA GLU A 269 20.45 -18.26 -18.78
C GLU A 269 20.28 -19.75 -18.49
N GLY A 270 19.33 -20.41 -19.15
CA GLY A 270 19.06 -21.84 -19.00
C GLY A 270 18.26 -22.24 -17.75
N VAL A 271 18.08 -21.34 -16.78
CA VAL A 271 17.23 -21.60 -15.61
C VAL A 271 15.76 -21.31 -15.96
N GLN A 272 14.90 -22.30 -15.74
CA GLN A 272 13.45 -22.12 -15.87
C GLN A 272 12.94 -21.30 -14.69
N CYS A 273 12.28 -20.18 -14.98
CA CYS A 273 11.54 -19.45 -13.96
C CYS A 273 10.35 -20.31 -13.49
N PRO A 274 10.03 -20.33 -12.19
CA PRO A 274 8.86 -21.04 -11.68
C PRO A 274 7.59 -20.56 -12.39
N GLN A 275 6.62 -21.46 -12.56
CA GLN A 275 5.34 -21.22 -13.25
C GLN A 275 4.36 -20.43 -12.37
N LEU A 276 4.80 -19.28 -11.87
CA LEU A 276 4.12 -18.53 -10.81
C LEU A 276 2.76 -17.99 -11.25
N LEU A 277 2.64 -17.48 -12.48
CA LEU A 277 1.39 -16.89 -12.95
C LEU A 277 0.31 -17.93 -13.28
N SER A 278 0.71 -19.18 -13.49
CA SER A 278 -0.25 -20.29 -13.65
C SER A 278 -1.08 -20.54 -12.39
N LEU A 279 -0.56 -20.17 -11.22
CA LEU A 279 -1.23 -20.27 -9.92
C LEU A 279 -2.34 -19.22 -9.73
N SER A 280 -2.44 -18.24 -10.62
CA SER A 280 -3.41 -17.14 -10.55
C SER A 280 -4.40 -17.13 -11.73
N PRO A 281 -5.28 -18.15 -11.86
CA PRO A 281 -6.14 -18.34 -13.04
C PRO A 281 -7.23 -17.26 -13.19
N ASN A 282 -7.43 -16.44 -12.17
CA ASN A 282 -8.52 -15.49 -12.05
C ASN A 282 -8.09 -14.02 -12.24
N LEU A 283 -6.84 -13.82 -12.66
CA LEU A 283 -6.19 -12.52 -12.78
C LEU A 283 -6.87 -11.64 -13.84
N LYS A 284 -7.11 -10.39 -13.47
CA LYS A 284 -7.67 -9.33 -14.32
C LYS A 284 -6.66 -8.22 -14.60
N SER A 285 -5.77 -7.94 -13.65
CA SER A 285 -4.72 -6.94 -13.79
C SER A 285 -3.37 -7.52 -13.42
N LEU A 286 -2.38 -7.30 -14.29
CA LEU A 286 -0.98 -7.67 -14.05
C LEU A 286 -0.11 -6.42 -14.17
N ALA A 287 0.74 -6.17 -13.18
CA ALA A 287 1.64 -5.03 -13.18
C ALA A 287 3.08 -5.46 -12.89
N PHE A 288 4.00 -4.88 -13.64
CA PHE A 288 5.44 -4.99 -13.42
C PHE A 288 5.94 -3.64 -12.94
N ALA A 289 6.41 -3.60 -11.70
CA ALA A 289 6.88 -2.38 -11.06
C ALA A 289 8.39 -2.40 -10.80
N GLY A 290 8.94 -1.24 -10.47
CA GLY A 290 10.36 -1.09 -10.18
C GLY A 290 11.26 -1.27 -11.41
N ILE A 291 10.77 -1.02 -12.62
CA ILE A 291 11.56 -1.10 -13.85
C ILE A 291 12.46 0.14 -13.91
N VAL A 292 13.74 -0.03 -13.61
CA VAL A 292 14.73 1.05 -13.63
C VAL A 292 15.52 1.01 -14.93
N LEU A 293 15.26 1.95 -15.82
CA LEU A 293 15.95 2.13 -17.10
C LEU A 293 16.95 3.28 -17.00
N ILE A 294 17.90 3.11 -16.10
CA ILE A 294 19.04 4.02 -15.88
C ILE A 294 20.30 3.16 -15.86
N PRO A 295 21.28 3.38 -16.75
CA PRO A 295 22.54 2.62 -16.72
C PRO A 295 23.24 2.73 -15.34
N PRO A 296 23.82 1.63 -14.82
CA PRO A 296 23.96 0.30 -15.41
C PRO A 296 22.75 -0.64 -15.20
N LEU A 297 21.67 -0.17 -14.58
CA LEU A 297 20.51 -0.96 -14.12
C LEU A 297 19.49 -1.31 -15.23
N SER A 298 19.70 -0.83 -16.46
CA SER A 298 18.72 -0.90 -17.55
C SER A 298 18.62 -2.27 -18.25
N LYS A 299 19.21 -3.35 -17.70
CA LYS A 299 19.29 -4.67 -18.33
C LYS A 299 18.71 -5.76 -17.44
N GLY A 300 18.42 -6.92 -18.02
CA GLY A 300 17.99 -8.12 -17.28
C GLY A 300 16.48 -8.22 -17.05
N TYR A 301 15.66 -7.47 -17.79
CA TYR A 301 14.19 -7.49 -17.68
C TYR A 301 13.51 -8.55 -18.57
N GLU A 302 14.27 -9.47 -19.18
CA GLU A 302 13.73 -10.58 -20.00
C GLU A 302 12.78 -11.51 -19.22
N TRP A 303 12.91 -11.55 -17.89
CA TRP A 303 11.98 -12.31 -17.06
C TRP A 303 10.52 -11.83 -17.20
N ILE A 304 10.29 -10.56 -17.53
CA ILE A 304 8.93 -10.03 -17.76
C ILE A 304 8.27 -10.75 -18.93
N VAL A 305 9.02 -11.00 -20.00
CA VAL A 305 8.58 -11.76 -21.18
C VAL A 305 8.20 -13.17 -20.73
N LYS A 306 9.10 -13.85 -20.00
CA LYS A 306 8.85 -15.21 -19.48
C LYS A 306 7.57 -15.26 -18.63
N PHE A 307 7.32 -14.26 -17.79
CA PHE A 307 6.11 -14.21 -16.96
C PHE A 307 4.87 -13.97 -17.82
N LEU A 308 4.89 -13.02 -18.76
CA LEU A 308 3.77 -12.79 -19.67
C LEU A 308 3.38 -14.06 -20.46
N GLU A 309 4.34 -14.93 -20.79
CA GLU A 309 4.07 -16.23 -21.45
C GLU A 309 3.42 -17.27 -20.52
N GLN A 310 3.59 -17.15 -19.20
CA GLN A 310 3.01 -18.08 -18.21
C GLN A 310 1.54 -17.81 -17.90
N VAL A 311 0.98 -16.69 -18.36
CA VAL A 311 -0.42 -16.34 -18.10
C VAL A 311 -1.34 -17.40 -18.71
N SER A 312 -2.09 -18.08 -17.85
CA SER A 312 -2.96 -19.21 -18.21
C SER A 312 -4.44 -18.83 -18.38
N THR A 313 -4.77 -17.55 -18.28
CA THR A 313 -6.15 -17.03 -18.25
C THR A 313 -6.41 -15.99 -19.32
N ASP A 314 -7.60 -16.04 -19.91
CA ASP A 314 -8.05 -15.07 -20.92
C ASP A 314 -8.77 -13.86 -20.32
N GLN A 315 -8.70 -13.71 -18.99
CA GLN A 315 -9.42 -12.70 -18.21
C GLN A 315 -8.60 -11.42 -17.96
N VAL A 316 -7.33 -11.36 -18.37
CA VAL A 316 -6.49 -10.18 -18.17
C VAL A 316 -7.02 -9.02 -19.01
N GLU A 317 -7.40 -7.94 -18.34
CA GLU A 317 -7.96 -6.72 -18.93
C GLU A 317 -6.94 -5.58 -18.99
N VAL A 318 -5.98 -5.56 -18.05
CA VAL A 318 -4.98 -4.49 -17.92
C VAL A 318 -3.59 -5.07 -17.65
N VAL A 319 -2.60 -4.58 -18.40
CA VAL A 319 -1.18 -4.82 -18.12
C VAL A 319 -0.50 -3.47 -17.86
N SER A 320 0.20 -3.34 -16.74
CA SER A 320 0.86 -2.07 -16.34
C SER A 320 2.36 -2.21 -16.19
N PHE A 321 3.11 -1.19 -16.61
CA PHE A 321 4.55 -1.09 -16.45
C PHE A 321 4.90 0.19 -15.70
N TYR A 322 5.56 0.08 -14.54
CA TYR A 322 6.05 1.24 -13.79
C TYR A 322 7.54 1.43 -14.05
N ILE A 323 7.84 2.42 -14.88
CA ILE A 323 9.16 2.67 -15.46
C ILE A 323 9.75 3.97 -14.90
N LEU A 324 10.93 3.85 -14.29
CA LEU A 324 11.82 4.96 -14.01
C LEU A 324 12.80 5.09 -15.17
N CYS A 325 12.69 6.14 -15.97
CA CYS A 325 13.57 6.38 -17.12
C CYS A 325 13.99 7.84 -17.19
N ASN A 326 15.29 8.07 -17.01
CA ASN A 326 15.91 9.39 -17.12
C ASN A 326 16.80 9.53 -18.38
N GLN A 327 17.07 8.43 -19.08
CA GLN A 327 17.90 8.41 -20.29
C GLN A 327 17.20 7.61 -21.39
N LEU A 328 16.79 8.28 -22.47
CA LEU A 328 16.05 7.66 -23.58
C LEU A 328 16.72 6.43 -24.21
N PRO A 329 18.06 6.40 -24.43
CA PRO A 329 18.70 5.21 -24.98
C PRO A 329 18.57 3.95 -24.11
N ALA A 330 18.29 4.11 -22.80
CA ALA A 330 18.09 2.97 -21.92
C ALA A 330 16.76 2.25 -22.18
N LEU A 331 15.79 2.90 -22.86
CA LEU A 331 14.56 2.25 -23.30
C LEU A 331 14.84 1.13 -24.30
N ASP A 332 15.86 1.26 -25.15
CA ASP A 332 16.15 0.28 -26.19
C ASP A 332 16.67 -1.07 -25.64
N HIS A 333 17.08 -1.09 -24.36
CA HIS A 333 17.48 -2.31 -23.65
C HIS A 333 16.30 -3.09 -23.06
N PHE A 334 15.10 -2.53 -23.02
CA PHE A 334 13.92 -3.21 -22.52
C PHE A 334 13.31 -4.11 -23.62
N PRO A 335 12.77 -5.30 -23.31
CA PRO A 335 12.43 -6.32 -24.30
C PRO A 335 11.10 -6.06 -25.06
N TRP A 336 10.95 -4.86 -25.62
CA TRP A 336 9.72 -4.45 -26.31
C TRP A 336 9.32 -5.39 -27.46
N LYS A 337 10.32 -5.86 -28.22
CA LYS A 337 10.13 -6.72 -29.41
C LYS A 337 9.44 -8.03 -29.07
N ASN A 338 9.60 -8.52 -27.84
CA ASN A 338 9.00 -9.75 -27.35
C ASN A 338 7.64 -9.49 -26.67
N ILE A 339 7.51 -8.36 -25.96
CA ILE A 339 6.27 -8.00 -25.27
C ILE A 339 5.11 -7.77 -26.24
N ALA A 340 5.32 -7.03 -27.33
CA ALA A 340 4.21 -6.64 -28.22
C ALA A 340 3.50 -7.85 -28.87
N PRO A 341 4.21 -8.85 -29.43
CA PRO A 341 3.59 -10.07 -29.95
C PRO A 341 2.84 -10.88 -28.89
N ILE A 342 3.39 -11.01 -27.67
CA ILE A 342 2.76 -11.76 -26.58
C ILE A 342 1.42 -11.13 -26.20
N LEU A 343 1.41 -9.81 -25.97
CA LEU A 343 0.19 -9.08 -25.60
C LEU A 343 -0.86 -9.04 -26.75
N SER A 344 -0.45 -9.33 -27.98
CA SER A 344 -1.35 -9.46 -29.14
C SER A 344 -1.90 -10.88 -29.34
N SER A 345 -1.45 -11.85 -28.54
CA SER A 345 -1.83 -13.26 -28.69
C SER A 345 -3.25 -13.57 -28.19
N PRO A 346 -3.87 -14.69 -28.61
CA PRO A 346 -5.27 -15.02 -28.27
C PRO A 346 -5.56 -15.13 -26.77
N ILE A 347 -4.56 -15.44 -25.93
CA ILE A 347 -4.73 -15.49 -24.48
C ILE A 347 -5.03 -14.09 -23.92
N TYR A 348 -4.55 -13.02 -24.56
CA TYR A 348 -4.82 -11.63 -24.15
C TYR A 348 -6.00 -11.00 -24.90
N LYS A 349 -6.93 -11.79 -25.45
CA LYS A 349 -8.08 -11.26 -26.22
C LYS A 349 -8.99 -10.27 -25.46
N ARG A 350 -8.97 -10.29 -24.12
CA ARG A 350 -9.73 -9.34 -23.27
C ARG A 350 -8.90 -8.14 -22.82
N LEU A 351 -7.63 -8.06 -23.19
CA LEU A 351 -6.76 -6.94 -22.86
C LEU A 351 -7.34 -5.67 -23.49
N ARG A 352 -7.67 -4.71 -22.64
CA ARG A 352 -8.24 -3.42 -23.05
C ARG A 352 -7.20 -2.32 -23.04
N LYS A 353 -6.27 -2.41 -22.09
CA LYS A 353 -5.32 -1.34 -21.80
C LYS A 353 -3.94 -1.88 -21.46
N VAL A 354 -2.92 -1.24 -22.02
CA VAL A 354 -1.55 -1.32 -21.53
C VAL A 354 -1.18 0.05 -20.97
N VAL A 355 -0.82 0.10 -19.70
CA VAL A 355 -0.60 1.35 -18.96
C VAL A 355 0.88 1.51 -18.65
N PHE A 356 1.45 2.64 -19.03
CA PHE A 356 2.82 3.02 -18.71
C PHE A 356 2.83 4.12 -17.67
N HIS A 357 3.25 3.79 -16.45
CA HIS A 357 3.53 4.76 -15.41
C HIS A 357 4.99 5.18 -15.56
N HIS A 358 5.24 6.44 -15.93
CA HIS A 358 6.60 6.94 -16.15
C HIS A 358 6.98 7.99 -15.10
N LYS A 359 8.17 7.80 -14.53
CA LYS A 359 8.87 8.79 -13.70
C LYS A 359 10.17 9.21 -14.38
N GLY A 360 10.41 10.52 -14.51
CA GLY A 360 11.64 11.11 -15.07
C GLY A 360 11.41 12.35 -15.95
N ASP A 361 12.49 13.03 -16.35
CA ASP A 361 12.43 14.34 -17.03
C ASP A 361 12.02 14.29 -18.52
N ALA A 362 11.85 13.10 -19.10
CA ALA A 362 11.67 12.91 -20.55
C ALA A 362 10.27 12.42 -20.97
N GLY A 363 9.22 12.66 -20.17
CA GLY A 363 7.90 12.03 -20.31
C GLY A 363 7.30 11.96 -21.73
N HIS A 364 7.24 13.08 -22.47
CA HIS A 364 6.68 13.07 -23.83
C HIS A 364 7.54 12.25 -24.82
N ARG A 365 8.87 12.30 -24.69
CA ARG A 365 9.78 11.56 -25.57
C ARG A 365 9.76 10.07 -25.26
N VAL A 366 9.64 9.70 -23.98
CA VAL A 366 9.47 8.32 -23.52
C VAL A 366 8.19 7.73 -24.11
N LYS A 367 7.07 8.48 -24.04
CA LYS A 367 5.81 8.08 -24.66
C LYS A 367 5.98 7.75 -26.15
N SER A 368 6.49 8.68 -26.95
CA SER A 368 6.64 8.48 -28.39
C SER A 368 7.54 7.29 -28.76
N MET A 369 8.61 7.04 -27.99
CA MET A 369 9.47 5.87 -28.20
C MET A 369 8.76 4.55 -27.87
N ILE A 370 8.02 4.49 -26.77
CA ILE A 370 7.24 3.29 -26.40
C ILE A 370 6.15 3.01 -27.45
N GLU A 371 5.46 4.05 -27.94
CA GLU A 371 4.46 3.90 -29.01
C GLU A 371 5.08 3.34 -30.30
N GLN A 372 6.29 3.78 -30.67
CA GLN A 372 7.00 3.24 -31.83
C GLN A 372 7.33 1.75 -31.66
N HIS A 373 7.85 1.38 -30.48
CA HIS A 373 8.18 -0.01 -30.13
C HIS A 373 6.95 -0.92 -30.05
N LEU A 374 5.79 -0.38 -29.69
CA LEU A 374 4.52 -1.11 -29.54
C LEU A 374 3.52 -0.85 -30.67
N SER A 375 4.00 -0.44 -31.85
CA SER A 375 3.17 -0.18 -33.03
C SER A 375 2.24 -1.35 -33.42
N LEU A 376 2.66 -2.59 -33.13
CA LEU A 376 1.83 -3.80 -33.30
C LEU A 376 0.57 -3.82 -32.41
N LEU A 377 0.63 -3.24 -31.21
CA LEU A 377 -0.54 -3.17 -30.31
C LEU A 377 -1.47 -2.02 -30.71
N LEU A 378 -0.90 -0.93 -31.23
CA LEU A 378 -1.65 0.25 -31.70
C LEU A 378 -2.50 -0.03 -32.94
N SER A 379 -2.16 -1.04 -33.74
CA SER A 379 -3.00 -1.47 -34.87
C SER A 379 -4.20 -2.33 -34.43
N GLY A 380 -4.24 -2.77 -33.17
CA GLY A 380 -5.34 -3.52 -32.57
C GLY A 380 -6.33 -2.63 -31.80
N SER A 381 -7.22 -3.27 -31.03
CA SER A 381 -8.22 -2.60 -30.17
C SER A 381 -7.72 -2.27 -28.76
N VAL A 382 -6.41 -2.42 -28.50
CA VAL A 382 -5.81 -2.23 -27.17
C VAL A 382 -5.37 -0.78 -27.01
N GLY A 383 -5.89 -0.09 -25.97
CA GLY A 383 -5.49 1.28 -25.67
C GLY A 383 -4.11 1.34 -24.99
N LEU A 384 -3.28 2.32 -25.37
CA LEU A 384 -2.04 2.66 -24.65
C LEU A 384 -2.26 3.92 -23.81
N ASP A 385 -2.20 3.78 -22.49
CA ASP A 385 -2.33 4.88 -21.54
C ASP A 385 -0.96 5.23 -20.95
N PHE A 386 -0.64 6.52 -20.86
CA PHE A 386 0.62 7.01 -20.29
C PHE A 386 0.32 7.94 -19.12
N ILE A 387 0.80 7.57 -17.94
CA ILE A 387 0.58 8.30 -16.69
C ILE A 387 1.93 8.80 -16.19
N SER A 388 2.11 10.11 -16.15
CA SER A 388 3.28 10.70 -15.49
C SER A 388 3.11 10.59 -13.98
N THR A 389 4.07 9.95 -13.31
CA THR A 389 4.11 9.85 -11.85
C THR A 389 5.16 10.82 -11.31
N TYR A 390 4.71 11.73 -10.44
CA TYR A 390 5.54 12.75 -9.81
C TYR A 390 6.48 12.16 -8.75
#